data_AF-A0A7J9W0C1-F1
#
_entry.id   AF-A0A7J9W0C1-F1
#
_cell.length_a   1.000
_cell.length_b   1.000
_cell.length_c   1.000
_cell.angle_alpha   90.00
_cell.angle_beta   90.00
_cell.angle_gamma   90.00
#
_symmetry.space_group_name_H-M   'P 1'
#
loop_
_entity.id
_entity.type
_entity.pdbx_description
1 polymer ?
#
loop_
_entity_poly.entity_id
_entity_poly.type
_entity_poly.pdbx_seq_one_letter_code
_entity_poly.pdbx_strand_id
1 'polypeptide(L)' 'MASATRKDVPVPAPHPPEFRQRAVELARAGHTSIAELAEELRISDSCLRNWIAQADADDNGSATRL' A
#
# COMPACT_ATOMS: atom_id res chain seq x y z
N MET A 1 -17.24 9.05 18.67
CA MET A 1 -17.48 9.09 17.22
C MET A 1 -16.21 9.58 16.53
N ALA A 2 -15.65 8.73 15.67
CA ALA A 2 -14.60 8.96 14.65
C ALA A 2 -13.48 9.98 14.93
N SER A 3 -12.25 9.48 15.07
CA SER A 3 -11.17 9.68 14.09
C SER A 3 -9.82 9.35 14.72
N ALA A 4 -9.31 8.14 14.43
CA ALA A 4 -7.89 7.90 14.56
C ALA A 4 -7.21 8.68 13.42
N THR A 5 -6.81 9.91 13.74
CA THR A 5 -5.94 10.71 12.89
C THR A 5 -4.65 9.93 12.67
N ARG A 6 -4.43 9.43 11.45
CA ARG A 6 -3.10 8.99 11.03
C ARG A 6 -2.67 9.83 9.84
N LYS A 7 -2.21 11.03 10.21
CA LYS A 7 -1.27 11.91 9.52
C LYS A 7 -1.50 12.07 8.01
N ASP A 8 -2.17 13.17 7.71
CA ASP A 8 -1.82 14.05 6.60
C ASP A 8 -0.29 14.32 6.64
N VAL A 9 0.47 13.63 5.79
CA VAL A 9 1.80 14.07 5.37
C VAL A 9 1.59 14.59 3.96
N PRO A 10 1.95 15.85 3.64
CA PRO A 10 1.81 16.39 2.30
C PRO A 10 2.89 15.75 1.42
N VAL A 11 2.58 14.58 0.84
CA VAL A 11 3.44 13.91 -0.14
C VAL A 11 2.94 14.25 -1.55
N PRO A 12 3.84 14.60 -2.49
CA PRO A 12 3.48 15.09 -3.81
C PRO A 12 2.61 14.05 -4.53
N ALA A 13 1.47 14.50 -5.06
CA ALA A 13 0.44 13.74 -5.79
C ALA A 13 0.69 12.21 -5.78
N PRO A 14 0.21 11.49 -4.75
CA PRO A 14 0.56 10.10 -4.55
C PRO A 14 0.04 9.30 -5.75
N HIS A 15 0.81 8.29 -6.18
CA HIS A 15 0.39 7.41 -7.27
C HIS A 15 -1.07 6.98 -7.06
N PRO A 16 -1.87 6.94 -8.14
CA PRO A 16 -3.31 6.75 -8.04
C PRO A 16 -3.63 5.52 -7.17
N PRO A 17 -4.66 5.58 -6.30
CA PRO A 17 -4.94 4.53 -5.34
C PRO A 17 -5.13 3.17 -6.01
N GLU A 18 -5.74 3.15 -7.21
CA GLU A 18 -5.89 1.94 -8.02
C GLU A 18 -4.54 1.31 -8.39
N PHE A 19 -3.53 2.10 -8.72
CA PHE A 19 -2.20 1.59 -9.07
C PHE A 19 -1.53 0.93 -7.88
N ARG A 20 -1.63 1.58 -6.70
CA ARG A 20 -1.10 1.02 -5.45
C ARG A 20 -1.80 -0.28 -5.08
N GLN A 21 -3.12 -0.34 -5.20
CA GLN A 21 -3.90 -1.54 -4.92
C GLN A 21 -3.53 -2.70 -5.85
N ARG A 22 -3.44 -2.47 -7.17
CA ARG A 22 -3.01 -3.50 -8.12
C ARG A 22 -1.59 -3.99 -7.84
N ALA A 23 -0.67 -3.09 -7.51
CA ALA A 23 0.70 -3.46 -7.15
C ALA A 23 0.74 -4.33 -5.88
N VAL A 24 -0.07 -3.99 -4.86
CA VAL A 24 -0.18 -4.78 -3.63
C VAL A 24 -0.85 -6.13 -3.89
N GLU A 25 -1.90 -6.21 -4.70
CA GLU A 25 -2.54 -7.47 -5.09
C GLU A 25 -1.57 -8.41 -5.81
N LEU A 26 -0.82 -7.89 -6.79
CA LEU A 26 0.20 -8.66 -7.51
C LEU A 26 1.30 -9.15 -6.58
N ALA A 27 1.77 -8.29 -5.66
CA ALA A 27 2.77 -8.67 -4.66
C ALA A 27 2.24 -9.75 -3.70
N ARG A 28 0.95 -9.68 -3.30
CA ARG A 28 0.30 -10.65 -2.41
C ARG A 28 -0.01 -11.97 -3.11
N ALA A 29 -0.31 -11.94 -4.41
CA ALA A 29 -0.50 -13.15 -5.21
C ALA A 29 0.75 -14.03 -5.23
N GLY A 30 1.95 -13.43 -5.03
CA GLY A 30 3.21 -14.17 -4.89
C GLY A 30 3.72 -14.76 -6.20
N HIS A 31 3.21 -14.30 -7.35
CA HIS A 31 3.64 -14.76 -8.67
C HIS A 31 5.01 -14.19 -9.07
N THR A 32 5.35 -13.01 -8.56
CA THR A 32 6.56 -12.26 -8.87
C THR A 32 7.17 -11.74 -7.57
N SER A 33 8.50 -11.69 -7.49
CA SER A 33 9.19 -11.15 -6.33
C SER A 33 8.97 -9.63 -6.19
N ILE A 34 8.96 -9.09 -4.98
CA ILE A 34 8.78 -7.65 -4.73
C ILE A 34 9.78 -6.81 -5.53
N ALA A 35 11.03 -7.26 -5.64
CA ALA A 35 12.06 -6.57 -6.40
C ALA A 35 11.75 -6.51 -7.90
N GLU A 36 11.35 -7.62 -8.51
CA GLU A 36 11.00 -7.67 -9.94
C GLU A 36 9.76 -6.84 -10.24
N LEU A 37 8.74 -6.92 -9.39
CA LEU A 37 7.52 -6.13 -9.53
C LEU A 37 7.80 -4.63 -9.36
N ALA A 38 8.70 -4.25 -8.45
CA ALA A 38 9.11 -2.86 -8.28
C ALA A 38 9.84 -2.31 -9.53
N GLU A 39 10.73 -3.10 -10.13
CA GLU A 39 11.42 -2.75 -11.38
C GLU A 39 10.43 -2.60 -12.55
N GLU A 40 9.47 -3.52 -12.69
CA GLU A 40 8.43 -3.48 -13.73
C GLU A 40 7.54 -2.24 -13.59
N LEU A 41 7.14 -1.93 -12.35
CA LEU A 41 6.35 -0.73 -12.03
C LEU A 41 7.18 0.55 -12.00
N ARG A 42 8.51 0.46 -12.19
CA ARG A 42 9.47 1.57 -12.16
C ARG A 42 9.43 2.36 -10.85
N ILE A 43 9.23 1.66 -9.74
CA ILE A 43 9.22 2.19 -8.37
C ILE A 43 10.35 1.57 -7.55
N SER A 44 10.64 2.13 -6.39
CA SER A 44 11.57 1.50 -5.45
C SER A 44 10.91 0.33 -4.72
N ASP A 45 11.65 -0.76 -4.48
CA ASP A 45 11.19 -1.91 -3.69
C ASP A 45 10.69 -1.49 -2.30
N SER A 46 11.37 -0.53 -1.65
CA SER A 46 10.93 0.06 -0.38
C SER A 46 9.54 0.71 -0.46
N CYS A 47 9.18 1.31 -1.60
CA CYS A 47 7.84 1.90 -1.81
C CYS A 47 6.78 0.80 -1.85
N LEU A 48 7.05 -0.29 -2.58
CA LEU A 48 6.13 -1.41 -2.70
C LEU A 48 5.90 -2.10 -1.34
N ARG A 49 6.96 -2.34 -0.55
CA ARG A 49 6.84 -2.87 0.81
C ARG A 49 6.02 -1.97 1.72
N ASN A 50 6.19 -0.65 1.63
CA ASN A 50 5.42 0.31 2.41
C ASN A 50 3.92 0.22 2.05
N TRP A 51 3.56 0.10 0.77
CA TRP A 51 2.17 -0.05 0.36
C TRP A 51 1.53 -1.35 0.84
N ILE A 52 2.27 -2.46 0.81
CA ILE A 52 1.78 -3.75 1.34
C ILE A 52 1.49 -3.62 2.84
N ALA A 53 2.42 -3.04 3.60
CA ALA A 53 2.25 -2.80 5.04
C ALA A 53 1.09 -1.84 5.33
N GLN A 54 0.91 -0.81 4.49
CA GLN A 54 -0.20 0.14 4.63
C GLN A 54 -1.54 -0.51 4.32
N ALA A 55 -1.61 -1.40 3.33
CA ALA A 55 -2.81 -2.17 3.00
C ALA A 55 -3.15 -3.20 4.09
N ASP A 56 -2.14 -3.80 4.72
CA ASP A 56 -2.33 -4.69 5.89
C ASP A 56 -2.84 -3.92 7.12
N ALA A 57 -2.33 -2.69 7.33
CA ALA A 57 -2.83 -1.79 8.36
C ALA A 57 -4.27 -1.32 8.13
N ASP A 58 -4.66 -1.08 6.87
CA ASP A 58 -6.01 -0.68 6.48
C ASP A 58 -7.02 -1.84 6.65
N ASP A 59 -6.62 -3.05 6.27
CA ASP A 59 -7.41 -4.29 6.44
C ASP A 59 -7.67 -4.60 7.93
N ASN A 60 -6.63 -4.53 8.79
CA ASN A 60 -6.80 -4.80 10.23
C ASN A 60 -7.40 -3.63 11.03
N GLY A 61 -7.26 -2.39 10.55
CA GLY A 61 -7.81 -1.20 11.20
C GLY A 61 -9.33 -1.04 11.06
N SER A 62 -9.96 -1.82 10.16
CA SER A 62 -11.38 -1.74 9.85
C SER A 62 -12.27 -2.54 10.81
N ALA A 63 -11.70 -3.40 11.66
CA ALA A 63 -12.45 -4.38 12.46
C ALA A 63 -12.73 -3.97 13.93
N THR A 64 -12.41 -2.76 14.40
CA THR A 64 -12.71 -2.35 15.79
C THR A 64 -13.50 -1.06 15.87
N ARG A 65 -14.74 -1.13 15.37
CA ARG A 65 -15.79 -0.18 15.78
C ARG A 65 -17.16 -0.90 15.81
N LEU A 66 -17.30 -1.85 16.73
CA LEU A 66 -18.59 -2.35 17.21
C LEU A 66 -18.68 -2.09 18.72
#